data_AF-A0A673H3E7-F1
#
_entry.id   AF-A0A673H3E7-F1
#
_cell.length_a   1.000
_cell.length_b   1.000
_cell.length_c   1.000
_cell.angle_alpha   90.00
_cell.angle_beta   90.00
_cell.angle_gamma   90.00
#
_symmetry.space_group_name_H-M   'P 1'
#
loop_
_entity.id
_entity.type
_entity.pdbx_description
1 polymer ?
#
loop_
_entity_poly.entity_id
_entity_poly.type
_entity_poly.pdbx_seq_one_letter_code
_entity_poly.pdbx_strand_id
1 'polypeptide(L)'
;MEEAEASPVSVLTAEKRSLPDEDPDHAAKRLRVEQEESFADMMKHGLSEADVGILKFISEHRGFSGVLKERYSDFVVHEINKDGKIVGLDDLSVPADAEVRARITHTYPFELDTLTEEQKQQLDELQLLKNKEGSVAIEVRDASGDQPSVTRLFLNETCVREKGSSERRERESAADVIACAAAPRKHSWPKNRGSFCHFVLYKENKDTMDAINLLSKFLRVRPNMFSYMGTKDKRAVTVQEIAVLKISAERLSHLNKCLMNLKLGNFSYKKQPLKLGELQGNHFTVTLFPGHVLFLDLQKCVRPGFLNCPKCPGFGCTAILQNNWKEVVDLILKPRPGAEKGYLVKCREEWARSQDPEAALKKLPVKRCVEGQLLRGLAKYGKNNIITAFGLIPRNNRLMYIHSYQSYVWNCMVSKRMEAFGLRAVEGDLVLRGSSAHVLSADEAEKHSVHDVVMPLPGFDVIYPTHSVGGGYRDMLSADDLDIDSMRHKVRDYSLAGAYRRILTRPSDVSWELIQYDDPRVPLVHTDVEKLENAPAPVYLKEGQYRALKMEFSLPSSTYATMAVREVLKMDTSIKNQTQLNSSWLN
;
A
#
# COMPACT_ATOMS: atom_id res chain seq x y z
N MET A 1 9.65 -89.06 38.60
CA MET A 1 9.36 -88.11 39.69
C MET A 1 10.17 -86.86 39.39
N GLU A 2 9.62 -85.77 38.89
CA GLU A 2 8.24 -85.35 38.63
C GLU A 2 8.38 -84.31 37.50
N GLU A 3 7.66 -84.51 36.39
CA GLU A 3 7.80 -83.75 35.14
C GLU A 3 6.95 -82.48 35.19
N ALA A 4 7.55 -81.35 34.80
CA ALA A 4 6.86 -80.09 34.53
C ALA A 4 7.08 -79.72 33.07
N GLU A 5 5.98 -79.74 32.31
CA GLU A 5 5.91 -79.56 30.86
C GLU A 5 6.15 -78.11 30.42
N ALA A 6 6.85 -77.99 29.29
CA ALA A 6 7.14 -76.75 28.59
C ALA A 6 6.01 -76.40 27.59
N SER A 7 5.50 -75.17 27.65
CA SER A 7 4.51 -74.65 26.70
C SER A 7 5.15 -74.01 25.46
N PRO A 8 4.60 -74.23 24.25
CA PRO A 8 5.13 -73.69 23.00
C PRO A 8 4.45 -72.39 22.54
N VAL A 9 5.14 -71.73 21.62
CA VAL A 9 4.80 -70.51 20.87
C VAL A 9 3.48 -70.65 20.09
N SER A 10 2.62 -69.63 20.12
CA SER A 10 1.56 -69.43 19.12
C SER A 10 1.46 -67.96 18.68
N VAL A 11 1.37 -67.79 17.37
CA VAL A 11 1.31 -66.53 16.62
C VAL A 11 -0.14 -66.02 16.65
N LEU A 12 -0.36 -64.79 17.12
CA LEU A 12 -1.68 -64.14 17.09
C LEU A 12 -1.73 -63.02 16.05
N THR A 13 -2.62 -63.23 15.10
CA THR A 13 -3.06 -62.34 14.02
C THR A 13 -3.78 -61.09 14.54
N ALA A 14 -3.54 -59.95 13.88
CA ALA A 14 -4.13 -58.66 14.18
C ALA A 14 -5.62 -58.58 13.78
N GLU A 15 -6.50 -58.29 14.73
CA GLU A 15 -7.85 -57.78 14.47
C GLU A 15 -7.86 -56.24 14.56
N LYS A 16 -8.26 -55.58 13.47
CA LYS A 16 -8.53 -54.15 13.41
C LYS A 16 -9.84 -53.84 14.15
N ARG A 17 -9.79 -53.09 15.25
CA ARG A 17 -10.94 -52.33 15.74
C ARG A 17 -11.04 -51.00 15.00
N SER A 18 -12.14 -50.80 14.29
CA SER A 18 -12.53 -49.53 13.67
C SER A 18 -12.90 -48.50 14.75
N LEU A 19 -12.30 -47.32 14.68
CA LEU A 19 -12.75 -46.13 15.40
C LEU A 19 -14.05 -45.62 14.75
N PRO A 20 -15.00 -45.03 15.52
CA PRO A 20 -16.25 -44.52 14.97
C PRO A 20 -15.99 -43.30 14.07
N ASP A 21 -16.67 -43.26 12.92
CA ASP A 21 -16.69 -42.12 12.01
C ASP A 21 -17.17 -40.86 12.75
N GLU A 22 -16.25 -39.92 13.01
CA GLU A 22 -16.63 -38.57 13.41
C GLU A 22 -17.17 -37.83 12.19
N ASP A 23 -18.40 -37.29 12.34
CA ASP A 23 -19.07 -36.48 11.33
C ASP A 23 -18.16 -35.30 10.91
N PRO A 24 -17.78 -35.19 9.63
CA PRO A 24 -16.84 -34.17 9.14
C PRO A 24 -17.31 -32.74 9.42
N ASP A 25 -18.62 -32.52 9.60
CA ASP A 25 -19.16 -31.19 9.90
C ASP A 25 -18.91 -30.77 11.35
N HIS A 26 -18.81 -31.74 12.28
CA HIS A 26 -18.52 -31.48 13.69
C HIS A 26 -17.01 -31.26 13.95
N ALA A 27 -16.15 -31.92 13.17
CA ALA A 27 -14.71 -31.67 13.15
C ALA A 27 -14.37 -30.31 12.54
N ALA A 28 -15.06 -29.90 11.47
CA ALA A 28 -14.91 -28.58 10.85
C ALA A 28 -15.39 -27.45 11.76
N LYS A 29 -16.46 -27.67 12.55
CA LYS A 29 -16.93 -26.72 13.57
C LYS A 29 -15.95 -26.59 14.73
N ARG A 30 -15.41 -27.69 15.27
CA ARG A 30 -14.37 -27.64 16.32
C ARG A 30 -13.09 -26.94 15.85
N LEU A 31 -12.65 -27.22 14.62
CA LEU A 31 -11.50 -26.54 13.99
C LEU A 31 -11.74 -25.04 13.77
N ARG A 32 -12.96 -24.61 13.46
CA ARG A 32 -13.32 -23.19 13.36
C ARG A 32 -13.37 -22.50 14.72
N VAL A 33 -13.96 -23.14 15.74
CA VAL A 33 -14.05 -22.59 17.10
C VAL A 33 -12.66 -22.52 17.76
N GLU A 34 -11.80 -23.54 17.60
CA GLU A 34 -10.41 -23.50 18.06
C GLU A 34 -9.55 -22.47 17.30
N GLN A 35 -9.82 -22.22 16.01
CA GLN A 35 -9.17 -21.14 15.26
C GLN A 35 -9.64 -19.73 15.69
N GLU A 36 -10.90 -19.57 16.06
CA GLU A 36 -11.47 -18.30 16.53
C GLU A 36 -10.99 -17.96 17.96
N GLU A 37 -10.95 -18.94 18.88
CA GLU A 37 -10.35 -18.77 20.21
C GLU A 37 -8.83 -18.53 20.12
N SER A 38 -8.13 -19.21 19.21
CA SER A 38 -6.71 -18.96 18.92
C SER A 38 -6.46 -17.56 18.35
N PHE A 39 -7.35 -17.03 17.51
CA PHE A 39 -7.20 -15.71 16.89
C PHE A 39 -7.36 -14.56 17.90
N ALA A 40 -8.31 -14.68 18.82
CA ALA A 40 -8.55 -13.70 19.88
C ALA A 40 -7.40 -13.64 20.89
N ASP A 41 -6.86 -14.79 21.33
CA ASP A 41 -5.69 -14.85 22.21
C ASP A 41 -4.39 -14.43 21.51
N MET A 42 -4.24 -14.75 20.21
CA MET A 42 -3.09 -14.34 19.38
C MET A 42 -2.99 -12.81 19.19
N MET A 43 -4.09 -12.07 19.35
CA MET A 43 -4.14 -10.60 19.25
C MET A 43 -3.89 -9.86 20.58
N LYS A 44 -3.83 -10.56 21.73
CA LYS A 44 -3.55 -9.94 23.04
C LYS A 44 -2.14 -9.34 23.17
N HIS A 45 -1.18 -9.74 22.34
CA HIS A 45 0.25 -9.42 22.47
C HIS A 45 0.78 -8.32 21.53
N GLY A 46 -0.08 -7.53 20.87
CA GLY A 46 0.38 -6.39 20.04
C GLY A 46 0.95 -5.22 20.85
N LEU A 47 1.73 -4.36 20.19
CA LEU A 47 2.22 -3.10 20.76
C LEU A 47 1.07 -2.09 20.93
N SER A 48 1.04 -1.44 22.09
CA SER A 48 0.18 -0.29 22.37
C SER A 48 0.84 1.01 21.91
N GLU A 49 0.06 2.09 21.85
CA GLU A 49 0.59 3.43 21.58
C GLU A 49 1.54 3.92 22.70
N ALA A 50 1.29 3.49 23.94
CA ALA A 50 2.13 3.84 25.09
C ALA A 50 3.54 3.22 24.97
N ASP A 51 3.63 2.00 24.47
CA ASP A 51 4.91 1.29 24.25
C ASP A 51 5.81 2.04 23.24
N VAL A 52 5.23 2.89 22.39
CA VAL A 52 5.96 3.63 21.35
C VAL A 52 5.97 5.15 21.59
N GLY A 53 5.71 5.57 22.83
CA GLY A 53 5.87 6.96 23.27
C GLY A 53 4.73 7.91 22.88
N ILE A 54 3.59 7.40 22.43
CA ILE A 54 2.43 8.21 22.02
C ILE A 54 1.47 8.33 23.22
N LEU A 55 1.71 9.34 24.07
CA LEU A 55 1.10 9.40 25.40
C LEU A 55 0.09 10.54 25.60
N LYS A 56 0.23 11.64 24.85
CA LYS A 56 -0.51 12.88 25.11
C LYS A 56 -1.62 13.11 24.07
N PHE A 57 -2.53 14.01 24.40
CA PHE A 57 -3.59 14.52 23.53
C PHE A 57 -3.63 16.05 23.64
N ILE A 58 -4.33 16.72 22.73
CA ILE A 58 -4.37 18.19 22.67
C ILE A 58 -5.66 18.76 23.24
N SER A 59 -6.79 18.29 22.72
CA SER A 59 -8.11 18.76 23.14
C SER A 59 -8.50 18.21 24.51
N GLU A 60 -9.37 18.92 25.21
CA GLU A 60 -9.80 18.56 26.57
C GLU A 60 -11.14 17.81 26.60
N HIS A 61 -11.71 17.47 25.44
CA HIS A 61 -13.00 16.79 25.39
C HIS A 61 -12.90 15.36 25.93
N ARG A 62 -14.04 14.86 26.40
CA ARG A 62 -14.17 13.47 26.86
C ARG A 62 -14.10 12.53 25.67
N GLY A 63 -13.21 11.53 25.78
CA GLY A 63 -13.11 10.45 24.80
C GLY A 63 -14.37 9.62 24.62
N PHE A 64 -14.48 9.00 23.46
CA PHE A 64 -15.54 8.05 23.13
C PHE A 64 -14.99 6.92 22.26
N SER A 65 -15.61 5.74 22.37
CA SER A 65 -15.20 4.57 21.59
C SER A 65 -15.69 4.70 20.15
N GLY A 66 -14.87 4.27 19.20
CA GLY A 66 -15.23 4.18 17.80
C GLY A 66 -14.41 3.11 17.09
N VAL A 67 -15.08 2.29 16.29
CA VAL A 67 -14.41 1.29 15.44
C VAL A 67 -13.92 1.99 14.17
N LEU A 68 -12.64 1.79 13.85
CA LEU A 68 -11.98 2.28 12.63
C LEU A 68 -11.70 1.12 11.68
N LYS A 69 -11.92 1.35 10.38
CA LYS A 69 -11.62 0.37 9.31
C LYS A 69 -12.34 -0.97 9.52
N GLU A 70 -13.58 -0.95 10.01
CA GLU A 70 -14.42 -2.15 10.06
C GLU A 70 -14.44 -2.79 8.67
N ARG A 71 -14.83 -2.02 7.65
CA ARG A 71 -14.60 -2.32 6.23
C ARG A 71 -13.43 -1.48 5.70
N TYR A 72 -12.83 -1.94 4.60
CA TYR A 72 -11.81 -1.14 3.91
C TYR A 72 -12.40 0.07 3.18
N SER A 73 -13.69 0.02 2.82
CA SER A 73 -14.45 1.11 2.20
C SER A 73 -14.78 2.26 3.15
N ASP A 74 -14.72 2.03 4.46
CA ASP A 74 -14.92 3.07 5.48
C ASP A 74 -13.70 4.01 5.59
N PHE A 75 -12.61 3.70 4.88
CA PHE A 75 -11.39 4.48 4.89
C PHE A 75 -10.94 4.72 3.45
N VAL A 76 -11.36 5.86 2.91
CA VAL A 76 -11.05 6.28 1.53
C VAL A 76 -9.97 7.34 1.55
N VAL A 77 -9.00 7.21 0.64
CA VAL A 77 -7.85 8.12 0.54
C VAL A 77 -7.65 8.59 -0.90
N HIS A 78 -7.74 9.88 -1.13
CA HIS A 78 -7.42 10.50 -2.42
C HIS A 78 -6.12 11.29 -2.29
N GLU A 79 -5.17 11.04 -3.18
CA GLU A 79 -3.91 11.81 -3.22
C GLU A 79 -4.17 13.27 -3.60
N ILE A 80 -3.47 14.20 -2.95
CA ILE A 80 -3.40 15.61 -3.38
C ILE A 80 -2.09 15.76 -4.15
N ASN A 81 -2.20 15.96 -5.47
CA ASN A 81 -1.04 15.99 -6.36
C ASN A 81 -0.17 17.24 -6.12
N LYS A 82 0.94 17.34 -6.85
CA LYS A 82 1.87 18.48 -6.76
C LYS A 82 1.23 19.85 -7.05
N ASP A 83 0.13 19.86 -7.82
CA ASP A 83 -0.59 21.07 -8.22
C ASP A 83 -1.71 21.42 -7.23
N GLY A 84 -1.88 20.65 -6.15
CA GLY A 84 -2.90 20.86 -5.12
C GLY A 84 -4.27 20.28 -5.45
N LYS A 85 -4.40 19.53 -6.55
CA LYS A 85 -5.66 18.89 -6.96
C LYS A 85 -5.84 17.55 -6.25
N ILE A 86 -7.03 17.33 -5.69
CA ILE A 86 -7.47 16.01 -5.21
C ILE A 86 -7.65 15.09 -6.42
N VAL A 87 -6.90 14.01 -6.46
CA VAL A 87 -6.89 13.03 -7.54
C VAL A 87 -8.11 12.12 -7.39
N GLY A 88 -9.06 12.20 -8.31
CA GLY A 88 -10.20 11.28 -8.44
C GLY A 88 -10.11 10.40 -9.69
N LEU A 89 -10.80 9.26 -9.67
CA LEU A 89 -11.01 8.41 -10.83
C LEU A 89 -12.41 8.71 -11.42
N ASP A 90 -12.47 9.53 -12.46
CA ASP A 90 -13.74 10.02 -13.05
C ASP A 90 -13.81 9.88 -14.58
N ASP A 91 -12.74 9.41 -15.24
CA ASP A 91 -12.71 9.21 -16.68
C ASP A 91 -11.97 7.92 -17.06
N LEU A 92 -12.58 7.08 -17.90
CA LEU A 92 -11.97 5.86 -18.45
C LEU A 92 -11.57 6.00 -19.93
N SER A 93 -11.79 7.18 -20.52
CA SER A 93 -11.51 7.47 -21.92
C SER A 93 -10.02 7.37 -22.23
N VAL A 94 -9.70 6.83 -23.40
CA VAL A 94 -8.33 6.76 -23.90
C VAL A 94 -8.05 8.05 -24.68
N PRO A 95 -6.98 8.81 -24.35
CA PRO A 95 -6.61 10.00 -25.11
C PRO A 95 -6.37 9.65 -26.57
N ALA A 96 -7.10 10.32 -27.46
CA ALA A 96 -6.90 10.15 -28.89
C ALA A 96 -5.46 10.48 -29.25
N ASP A 97 -4.75 9.54 -29.87
CA ASP A 97 -3.43 9.83 -30.42
C ASP A 97 -3.61 10.74 -31.63
N ALA A 98 -3.32 12.03 -31.44
CA ALA A 98 -3.45 13.05 -32.47
C ALA A 98 -2.72 12.66 -33.76
N GLU A 99 -1.63 11.88 -33.67
CA GLU A 99 -0.89 11.41 -34.85
C GLU A 99 -1.52 10.17 -35.51
N VAL A 100 -2.21 9.30 -34.77
CA VAL A 100 -2.99 8.19 -35.37
C VAL A 100 -4.22 8.76 -36.07
N ARG A 101 -4.96 9.67 -35.41
CA ARG A 101 -6.08 10.37 -36.05
C ARG A 101 -5.60 11.18 -37.25
N ALA A 102 -4.52 11.97 -37.12
CA ALA A 102 -3.98 12.76 -38.22
C ALA A 102 -3.44 11.89 -39.36
N ARG A 103 -2.71 10.79 -39.11
CA ARG A 103 -2.29 9.87 -40.18
C ARG A 103 -3.48 9.21 -40.87
N ILE A 104 -4.49 8.78 -40.13
CA ILE A 104 -5.72 8.23 -40.73
C ILE A 104 -6.42 9.28 -41.59
N THR A 105 -6.55 10.53 -41.12
CA THR A 105 -7.21 11.62 -41.88
C THR A 105 -6.38 12.20 -43.02
N HIS A 106 -5.04 12.22 -42.92
CA HIS A 106 -4.17 12.77 -43.96
C HIS A 106 -3.88 11.76 -45.08
N THR A 107 -3.80 10.47 -44.75
CA THR A 107 -3.53 9.42 -45.74
C THR A 107 -4.81 8.98 -46.47
N TYR A 108 -5.99 9.06 -45.83
CA TYR A 108 -7.27 8.66 -46.43
C TYR A 108 -8.40 9.66 -46.07
N PRO A 109 -8.66 10.67 -46.92
CA PRO A 109 -9.72 11.66 -46.70
C PRO A 109 -11.15 11.14 -46.94
N PHE A 110 -11.32 9.87 -47.29
CA PHE A 110 -12.61 9.27 -47.65
C PHE A 110 -13.11 8.33 -46.54
N GLU A 111 -14.41 8.35 -46.27
CA GLU A 111 -15.08 7.65 -45.18
C GLU A 111 -14.65 6.18 -45.04
N LEU A 112 -14.32 5.80 -43.81
CA LEU A 112 -13.85 4.48 -43.39
C LEU A 112 -15.04 3.52 -43.20
N ASP A 113 -15.88 3.38 -44.23
CA ASP A 113 -17.19 2.70 -44.17
C ASP A 113 -17.20 1.26 -44.71
N THR A 114 -16.03 0.65 -44.91
CA THR A 114 -15.92 -0.70 -45.49
C THR A 114 -15.69 -1.82 -44.49
N LEU A 115 -15.40 -1.52 -43.22
CA LEU A 115 -15.22 -2.52 -42.15
C LEU A 115 -16.40 -2.46 -41.18
N THR A 116 -17.01 -3.61 -40.92
CA THR A 116 -18.02 -3.74 -39.87
C THR A 116 -17.43 -3.42 -38.50
N GLU A 117 -18.24 -2.91 -37.57
CA GLU A 117 -17.80 -2.59 -36.21
C GLU A 117 -17.21 -3.83 -35.49
N GLU A 118 -17.73 -5.03 -35.79
CA GLU A 118 -17.18 -6.28 -35.28
C GLU A 118 -15.78 -6.59 -35.81
N GLN A 119 -15.50 -6.32 -37.09
CA GLN A 119 -14.16 -6.50 -37.67
C GLN A 119 -13.15 -5.51 -37.10
N LYS A 120 -13.55 -4.25 -36.86
CA LYS A 120 -12.72 -3.24 -36.19
C LYS A 120 -12.36 -3.70 -34.77
N GLN A 121 -13.35 -4.19 -34.02
CA GLN A 121 -13.17 -4.70 -32.67
C GLN A 121 -12.25 -5.94 -32.62
N GLN A 122 -12.41 -6.88 -33.55
CA GLN A 122 -11.55 -8.07 -33.62
C GLN A 122 -10.10 -7.73 -33.99
N LEU A 123 -9.88 -6.75 -34.87
CA LEU A 123 -8.54 -6.30 -35.24
C LEU A 123 -7.83 -5.60 -34.08
N ASP A 124 -8.56 -4.78 -33.31
CA ASP A 124 -8.04 -4.13 -32.10
C ASP A 124 -7.69 -5.18 -31.02
N GLU A 125 -8.53 -6.20 -30.83
CA GLU A 125 -8.26 -7.30 -29.89
C GLU A 125 -7.01 -8.12 -30.27
N LEU A 126 -6.80 -8.39 -31.56
CA LEU A 126 -5.60 -9.05 -32.06
C LEU A 126 -4.33 -8.19 -31.87
N GLN A 127 -4.42 -6.86 -32.03
CA GLN A 127 -3.28 -5.96 -31.86
C GLN A 127 -2.87 -5.76 -30.38
N LEU A 128 -3.83 -5.86 -29.46
CA LEU A 128 -3.60 -5.70 -28.02
C LEU A 128 -2.96 -6.94 -27.36
N LEU A 129 -3.21 -8.13 -27.90
CA LEU A 129 -2.75 -9.41 -27.35
C LEU A 129 -1.60 -10.01 -28.17
N LYS A 130 -0.35 -9.72 -27.78
CA LYS A 130 0.87 -10.33 -28.37
C LYS A 130 0.96 -11.88 -28.27
N ASN A 131 -0.08 -12.61 -27.86
CA ASN A 131 -0.02 -14.05 -27.59
C ASN A 131 -1.25 -14.87 -28.05
N LYS A 132 -2.10 -14.38 -28.94
CA LYS A 132 -3.05 -15.27 -29.63
C LYS A 132 -2.66 -15.36 -31.10
N GLU A 133 -2.33 -16.57 -31.55
CA GLU A 133 -2.34 -16.91 -32.97
C GLU A 133 -3.81 -16.90 -33.41
N GLY A 134 -4.28 -15.72 -33.79
CA GLY A 134 -5.59 -15.52 -34.38
C GLY A 134 -5.42 -14.83 -35.72
N SER A 135 -6.23 -15.24 -36.69
CA SER A 135 -6.35 -14.59 -37.98
C SER A 135 -7.76 -14.05 -38.13
N VAL A 136 -7.89 -12.80 -38.56
CA VAL A 136 -9.17 -12.25 -39.03
C VAL A 136 -9.12 -12.26 -40.54
N ALA A 137 -10.12 -12.89 -41.14
CA ALA A 137 -10.35 -12.89 -42.57
C ALA A 137 -11.23 -11.69 -42.94
N ILE A 138 -10.70 -10.78 -43.75
CA ILE A 138 -11.43 -9.61 -44.24
C ILE A 138 -11.65 -9.81 -45.74
N GLU A 139 -12.91 -9.84 -46.16
CA GLU A 139 -13.27 -9.84 -47.58
C GLU A 139 -13.10 -8.43 -48.15
N VAL A 140 -12.19 -8.31 -49.11
CA VAL A 140 -11.96 -7.06 -49.83
C VAL A 140 -12.61 -7.18 -51.21
N ARG A 141 -13.66 -6.40 -51.44
CA ARG A 141 -14.26 -6.24 -52.78
C ARG A 141 -13.44 -5.20 -53.54
N ASP A 142 -12.71 -5.64 -54.56
CA ASP A 142 -11.99 -4.71 -55.43
C ASP A 142 -12.99 -3.96 -56.32
N ALA A 143 -13.08 -2.64 -56.12
CA ALA A 143 -13.69 -1.76 -57.10
C ALA A 143 -12.75 -1.68 -58.30
N SER A 144 -13.18 -2.22 -59.42
CA SER A 144 -12.64 -2.08 -60.78
C SER A 144 -11.43 -1.15 -60.97
N GLY A 145 -10.24 -1.75 -61.19
CA GLY A 145 -9.10 -1.12 -61.85
C GLY A 145 -7.88 -0.85 -60.94
N ASP A 146 -6.75 -1.46 -61.29
CA ASP A 146 -5.31 -1.20 -61.03
C ASP A 146 -4.80 -0.43 -59.78
N GLN A 147 -5.65 -0.06 -58.82
CA GLN A 147 -5.27 0.54 -57.54
C GLN A 147 -5.65 -0.40 -56.40
N PRO A 148 -4.73 -0.64 -55.42
CA PRO A 148 -5.08 -1.42 -54.24
C PRO A 148 -6.18 -0.69 -53.47
N SER A 149 -7.26 -1.41 -53.18
CA SER A 149 -8.40 -0.92 -52.39
C SER A 149 -7.95 -0.33 -51.04
N VAL A 150 -8.65 0.71 -50.56
CA VAL A 150 -8.33 1.45 -49.32
C VAL A 150 -8.18 0.48 -48.12
N THR A 151 -9.03 -0.55 -48.06
CA THR A 151 -8.96 -1.62 -47.06
C THR A 151 -7.62 -2.37 -47.10
N ARG A 152 -7.10 -2.65 -48.30
CA ARG A 152 -5.82 -3.36 -48.50
C ARG A 152 -4.62 -2.51 -48.09
N LEU A 153 -4.67 -1.20 -48.32
CA LEU A 153 -3.64 -0.26 -47.88
C LEU A 153 -3.67 -0.03 -46.36
N PHE A 154 -4.86 0.16 -45.78
CA PHE A 154 -5.05 0.28 -44.33
C PHE A 154 -4.54 -0.97 -43.60
N LEU A 155 -4.82 -2.17 -44.12
CA LEU A 155 -4.34 -3.43 -43.55
C LEU A 155 -2.82 -3.59 -43.67
N ASN A 156 -2.19 -3.13 -44.75
CA ASN A 156 -0.73 -3.15 -44.89
C ASN A 156 -0.03 -2.21 -43.89
N GLU A 157 -0.63 -1.07 -43.57
CA GLU A 157 -0.08 -0.16 -42.56
C GLU A 157 -0.38 -0.60 -41.12
N THR A 158 -1.55 -1.22 -40.89
CA THR A 158 -1.99 -1.61 -39.54
C THR A 158 -1.55 -3.02 -39.14
N CYS A 159 -1.41 -3.96 -40.08
CA CYS A 159 -1.07 -5.37 -39.81
C CYS A 159 0.24 -5.77 -40.50
N VAL A 160 1.16 -6.39 -39.76
CA VAL A 160 2.44 -6.86 -40.31
C VAL A 160 2.22 -8.21 -41.00
N ARG A 161 2.46 -8.24 -42.32
CA ARG A 161 2.30 -9.39 -43.20
C ARG A 161 3.29 -10.51 -42.83
N GLU A 162 2.81 -11.67 -42.36
CA GLU A 162 3.49 -12.93 -42.67
C GLU A 162 2.96 -13.47 -43.99
N LYS A 163 3.84 -14.11 -44.78
CA LYS A 163 3.55 -14.64 -46.10
C LYS A 163 2.39 -15.64 -46.02
N GLY A 164 1.19 -15.26 -46.46
CA GLY A 164 0.03 -16.14 -46.58
C GLY A 164 -0.62 -15.99 -47.96
N SER A 165 -0.87 -17.13 -48.61
CA SER A 165 -1.38 -17.31 -49.97
C SER A 165 -2.73 -16.64 -50.21
N SER A 166 -2.86 -15.95 -51.34
CA SER A 166 -4.17 -15.60 -51.92
C SER A 166 -4.85 -16.88 -52.40
N GLU A 167 -5.87 -17.38 -51.68
CA GLU A 167 -6.78 -18.39 -52.23
C GLU A 167 -7.86 -17.68 -53.05
N ARG A 168 -7.74 -17.73 -54.38
CA ARG A 168 -8.85 -17.38 -55.28
C ARG A 168 -9.89 -18.49 -55.19
N ARG A 169 -11.04 -18.21 -54.57
CA ARG A 169 -12.22 -19.08 -54.74
C ARG A 169 -12.78 -18.84 -56.15
N GLU A 170 -12.66 -19.84 -57.00
CA GLU A 170 -13.34 -19.86 -58.30
C GLU A 170 -14.86 -19.98 -58.09
N ARG A 171 -15.56 -18.83 -58.07
CA ARG A 171 -16.88 -18.61 -58.68
C ARG A 171 -17.32 -17.16 -58.41
N GLU A 172 -17.48 -16.42 -59.52
CA GLU A 172 -18.15 -15.12 -59.70
C GLU A 172 -17.98 -14.05 -58.59
N SER A 173 -17.28 -12.97 -58.96
CA SER A 173 -16.77 -11.85 -58.15
C SER A 173 -15.51 -12.17 -57.34
N ALA A 174 -14.37 -11.61 -57.78
CA ALA A 174 -13.08 -11.78 -57.12
C ALA A 174 -13.06 -11.02 -55.79
N ALA A 175 -13.33 -11.72 -54.68
CA ALA A 175 -13.08 -11.22 -53.34
C ALA A 175 -11.72 -11.75 -52.85
N ASP A 176 -10.79 -10.83 -52.59
CA ASP A 176 -9.51 -11.17 -51.99
C ASP A 176 -9.70 -11.28 -50.46
N VAL A 177 -9.38 -12.44 -49.88
CA VAL A 177 -9.40 -12.63 -48.42
C VAL A 177 -8.00 -12.37 -47.87
N ILE A 178 -7.88 -11.35 -47.01
CA ILE A 178 -6.62 -11.03 -46.33
C ILE A 178 -6.66 -11.61 -44.93
N ALA A 179 -5.71 -12.50 -44.61
CA ALA A 179 -5.50 -13.04 -43.27
C ALA A 179 -4.47 -12.18 -42.52
N CYS A 180 -4.91 -11.46 -41.49
CA CYS A 180 -4.01 -10.68 -40.63
C CYS A 180 -3.59 -11.49 -39.41
N ALA A 181 -2.30 -11.86 -39.34
CA ALA A 181 -1.70 -12.52 -38.18
C ALA A 181 -1.09 -11.50 -37.21
N ALA A 182 -1.06 -11.86 -35.93
CA ALA A 182 -0.49 -11.04 -34.85
C ALA A 182 1.05 -11.01 -34.89
N ALA A 183 1.65 -10.38 -35.89
CA ALA A 183 3.09 -10.09 -35.87
C ALA A 183 3.36 -8.86 -34.96
N PRO A 184 4.38 -8.93 -34.07
CA PRO A 184 4.64 -7.84 -33.14
C PRO A 184 5.09 -6.59 -33.89
N ARG A 185 4.26 -5.53 -33.87
CA ARG A 185 4.72 -4.18 -34.28
C ARG A 185 6.02 -3.87 -33.52
N LYS A 186 7.06 -3.42 -34.24
CA LYS A 186 8.15 -2.64 -33.62
C LYS A 186 7.45 -1.52 -32.86
N HIS A 187 7.55 -1.53 -31.53
CA HIS A 187 6.86 -0.58 -30.67
C HIS A 187 7.38 0.85 -30.94
N SER A 188 6.76 1.53 -31.90
CA SER A 188 7.06 2.92 -32.23
C SER A 188 6.37 3.81 -31.21
N TRP A 189 7.15 4.53 -30.41
CA TRP A 189 6.63 5.57 -29.52
C TRP A 189 6.70 6.90 -30.26
N PRO A 190 5.59 7.63 -30.46
CA PRO A 190 5.61 8.90 -31.18
C PRO A 190 6.55 9.91 -30.51
N LYS A 191 7.36 10.63 -31.30
CA LYS A 191 8.34 11.59 -30.77
C LYS A 191 7.68 12.81 -30.12
N ASN A 192 6.50 13.19 -30.60
CA ASN A 192 5.74 14.34 -30.09
C ASN A 192 4.90 13.99 -28.85
N ARG A 193 4.81 12.70 -28.49
CA ARG A 193 4.11 12.22 -27.30
C ARG A 193 5.05 12.26 -26.09
N GLY A 194 4.53 12.70 -24.95
CA GLY A 194 5.23 12.59 -23.67
C GLY A 194 5.72 11.15 -23.44
N SER A 195 6.90 10.98 -22.82
CA SER A 195 7.50 9.65 -22.64
C SER A 195 6.78 8.78 -21.60
N PHE A 196 6.00 9.41 -20.72
CA PHE A 196 5.30 8.74 -19.63
C PHE A 196 3.80 8.83 -19.83
N CYS A 197 3.11 7.70 -19.70
CA CYS A 197 1.67 7.70 -19.52
C CYS A 197 1.39 7.85 -18.02
N HIS A 198 0.79 8.98 -17.66
CA HIS A 198 0.21 9.23 -16.36
C HIS A 198 -1.21 8.69 -16.35
N PHE A 199 -1.62 8.09 -15.24
CA PHE A 199 -2.95 7.56 -15.03
C PHE A 199 -3.28 7.57 -13.55
N VAL A 200 -4.57 7.54 -13.24
CA VAL A 200 -5.07 7.37 -11.88
C VAL A 200 -5.24 5.89 -11.59
N LEU A 201 -4.69 5.45 -10.47
CA LEU A 201 -4.82 4.12 -9.93
C LEU A 201 -5.81 4.17 -8.75
N TYR A 202 -6.98 3.56 -8.95
CA TYR A 202 -7.89 3.17 -7.88
C TYR A 202 -7.55 1.76 -7.41
N LYS A 203 -7.43 1.56 -6.09
CA LYS A 203 -7.16 0.25 -5.50
C LYS A 203 -7.94 0.01 -4.22
N GLU A 204 -8.36 -1.24 -4.01
CA GLU A 204 -9.09 -1.67 -2.82
C GLU A 204 -8.34 -2.79 -2.11
N ASN A 205 -8.12 -2.62 -0.80
CA ASN A 205 -7.46 -3.61 0.05
C ASN A 205 -6.09 -4.12 -0.48
N LYS A 206 -5.35 -3.26 -1.17
CA LYS A 206 -4.10 -3.61 -1.88
C LYS A 206 -3.00 -2.59 -1.60
N ASP A 207 -1.76 -3.05 -1.49
CA ASP A 207 -0.60 -2.16 -1.40
C ASP A 207 -0.26 -1.57 -2.78
N THR A 208 0.28 -0.35 -2.81
CA THR A 208 0.69 0.32 -4.06
C THR A 208 1.71 -0.52 -4.84
N MET A 209 2.68 -1.13 -4.16
CA MET A 209 3.69 -1.98 -4.82
C MET A 209 3.10 -3.31 -5.28
N ASP A 210 2.12 -3.86 -4.57
CA ASP A 210 1.39 -5.06 -5.02
C ASP A 210 0.63 -4.79 -6.33
N ALA A 211 -0.01 -3.61 -6.45
CA ALA A 211 -0.65 -3.16 -7.68
C ALA A 211 0.37 -2.99 -8.82
N ILE A 212 1.48 -2.29 -8.58
CA ILE A 212 2.54 -2.09 -9.59
C ILE A 212 3.14 -3.42 -10.04
N ASN A 213 3.39 -4.35 -9.12
CA ASN A 213 3.92 -5.67 -9.44
C ASN A 213 2.95 -6.48 -10.30
N LEU A 214 1.64 -6.37 -10.05
CA LEU A 214 0.61 -7.01 -10.85
C LEU A 214 0.56 -6.41 -12.27
N LEU A 215 0.51 -5.08 -12.38
CA LEU A 215 0.53 -4.38 -13.66
C LEU A 215 1.80 -4.70 -14.46
N SER A 216 2.95 -4.74 -13.80
CA SER A 216 4.24 -5.10 -14.41
C SER A 216 4.22 -6.49 -15.03
N LYS A 217 3.60 -7.47 -14.36
CA LYS A 217 3.45 -8.84 -14.87
C LYS A 217 2.56 -8.88 -16.11
N PHE A 218 1.40 -8.23 -16.08
CA PHE A 218 0.49 -8.19 -17.23
C PHE A 218 1.08 -7.45 -18.43
N LEU A 219 1.79 -6.36 -18.18
CA LEU A 219 2.41 -5.54 -19.23
C LEU A 219 3.77 -6.07 -19.70
N ARG A 220 4.33 -7.06 -19.01
CA ARG A 220 5.67 -7.64 -19.22
C ARG A 220 6.77 -6.58 -19.17
N VAL A 221 6.69 -5.69 -18.17
CA VAL A 221 7.68 -4.63 -17.92
C VAL A 221 8.27 -4.76 -16.51
N ARG A 222 9.35 -4.04 -16.25
CA ARG A 222 9.96 -4.01 -14.93
C ARG A 222 9.22 -3.03 -14.01
N PRO A 223 9.03 -3.33 -12.71
CA PRO A 223 8.37 -2.43 -11.77
C PRO A 223 9.01 -1.04 -11.66
N ASN A 224 10.32 -0.92 -11.88
CA ASN A 224 11.03 0.36 -11.84
C ASN A 224 10.71 1.29 -13.02
N MET A 225 9.93 0.84 -14.01
CA MET A 225 9.38 1.71 -15.05
C MET A 225 8.15 2.50 -14.58
N PHE A 226 7.57 2.12 -13.44
CA PHE A 226 6.52 2.85 -12.78
C PHE A 226 7.10 3.84 -11.76
N SER A 227 6.43 4.97 -11.62
CA SER A 227 6.76 6.02 -10.67
C SER A 227 5.48 6.55 -10.01
N TYR A 228 5.61 7.00 -8.77
CA TYR A 228 4.53 7.46 -7.91
C TYR A 228 5.06 8.45 -6.87
N MET A 229 4.20 9.29 -6.30
CA MET A 229 4.60 10.30 -5.32
C MET A 229 4.63 9.77 -3.88
N GLY A 230 3.85 8.73 -3.58
CA GLY A 230 3.87 8.02 -2.30
C GLY A 230 3.11 6.70 -2.36
N THR A 231 3.39 5.83 -1.40
CA THR A 231 2.57 4.64 -1.17
C THR A 231 1.32 5.00 -0.37
N LYS A 232 0.24 4.24 -0.53
CA LYS A 232 -1.03 4.45 0.17
C LYS A 232 -1.42 3.21 0.96
N ASP A 233 -2.24 3.39 2.00
CA ASP A 233 -2.72 2.32 2.88
C ASP A 233 -3.23 1.09 2.11
N LYS A 234 -2.86 -0.10 2.59
CA LYS A 234 -3.39 -1.36 2.05
C LYS A 234 -4.86 -1.53 2.39
N ARG A 235 -5.23 -1.56 3.68
CA ARG A 235 -6.61 -1.70 4.16
C ARG A 235 -7.32 -0.35 4.07
N ALA A 236 -7.72 -0.01 2.86
CA ALA A 236 -8.40 1.22 2.46
C ALA A 236 -8.90 1.07 1.00
N VAL A 237 -9.78 1.97 0.58
CA VAL A 237 -9.92 2.36 -0.83
C VAL A 237 -9.00 3.55 -1.06
N THR A 238 -8.15 3.50 -2.08
CA THR A 238 -7.22 4.61 -2.33
C THR A 238 -7.09 4.95 -3.80
N VAL A 239 -6.95 6.24 -4.07
CA VAL A 239 -6.84 6.82 -5.42
C VAL A 239 -5.57 7.66 -5.49
N GLN A 240 -4.69 7.36 -6.44
CA GLN A 240 -3.40 8.04 -6.57
C GLN A 240 -2.92 8.15 -8.02
N GLU A 241 -2.07 9.13 -8.33
CA GLU A 241 -1.45 9.29 -9.65
C GLU A 241 -0.25 8.34 -9.78
N ILE A 242 -0.17 7.65 -10.92
CA ILE A 242 0.95 6.77 -11.30
C ILE A 242 1.42 7.17 -12.69
N ALA A 243 2.73 7.06 -12.94
CA ALA A 243 3.30 7.26 -14.26
C ALA A 243 4.14 6.06 -14.69
N VAL A 244 3.99 5.63 -15.95
CA VAL A 244 4.70 4.49 -16.53
C VAL A 244 5.41 4.88 -17.83
N LEU A 245 6.67 4.47 -17.96
CA LEU A 245 7.49 4.79 -19.13
C LEU A 245 7.05 4.00 -20.37
N LYS A 246 6.70 4.72 -21.45
CA LYS A 246 6.44 4.18 -22.80
C LYS A 246 5.40 3.04 -22.84
N ILE A 247 4.34 3.13 -22.05
CA ILE A 247 3.16 2.26 -22.15
C ILE A 247 1.98 3.12 -22.55
N SER A 248 1.19 2.66 -23.50
CA SER A 248 0.06 3.41 -24.03
C SER A 248 -1.19 3.27 -23.14
N ALA A 249 -2.07 4.27 -23.18
CA ALA A 249 -3.31 4.30 -22.42
C ALA A 249 -4.27 3.16 -22.80
N GLU A 250 -4.29 2.75 -24.08
CA GLU A 250 -5.08 1.61 -24.57
C GLU A 250 -4.70 0.31 -23.85
N ARG A 251 -3.38 0.07 -23.71
CA ARG A 251 -2.87 -1.12 -23.02
C ARG A 251 -3.23 -1.13 -21.54
N LEU A 252 -3.24 0.02 -20.89
CA LEU A 252 -3.62 0.15 -19.49
C LEU A 252 -5.14 -0.01 -19.32
N SER A 253 -5.93 0.69 -20.14
CA SER A 253 -7.40 0.64 -20.12
C SER A 253 -7.91 -0.79 -20.35
N HIS A 254 -7.30 -1.55 -21.26
CA HIS A 254 -7.67 -2.96 -21.50
C HIS A 254 -7.53 -3.85 -20.26
N LEU A 255 -6.58 -3.56 -19.35
CA LEU A 255 -6.41 -4.36 -18.14
C LEU A 255 -7.60 -4.24 -17.18
N ASN A 256 -8.40 -3.17 -17.25
CA ASN A 256 -9.59 -3.02 -16.40
C ASN A 256 -10.60 -4.17 -16.56
N LYS A 257 -10.53 -4.94 -17.64
CA LYS A 257 -11.36 -6.13 -17.88
C LYS A 257 -10.99 -7.33 -17.00
N CYS A 258 -9.75 -7.43 -16.53
CA CYS A 258 -9.25 -8.58 -15.76
C CYS A 258 -8.64 -8.22 -14.41
N LEU A 259 -8.53 -6.93 -14.10
CA LEU A 259 -8.03 -6.44 -12.82
C LEU A 259 -9.12 -6.55 -11.74
N MET A 260 -8.86 -7.37 -10.73
CA MET A 260 -9.68 -7.44 -9.52
C MET A 260 -9.16 -6.45 -8.47
N ASN A 261 -10.10 -5.69 -7.88
CA ASN A 261 -9.86 -4.67 -6.85
C ASN A 261 -8.92 -3.53 -7.29
N LEU A 262 -8.80 -3.30 -8.60
CA LEU A 262 -8.03 -2.21 -9.19
C LEU A 262 -8.79 -1.65 -10.40
N LYS A 263 -8.78 -0.34 -10.57
CA LYS A 263 -9.25 0.33 -11.79
C LYS A 263 -8.26 1.43 -12.19
N LEU A 264 -8.05 1.57 -13.49
CA LEU A 264 -7.12 2.53 -14.09
C LEU A 264 -7.89 3.50 -14.98
N GLY A 265 -7.61 4.80 -14.89
CA GLY A 265 -8.28 5.82 -15.70
C GLY A 265 -7.50 7.12 -15.76
N ASN A 266 -8.16 8.19 -16.21
CA ASN A 266 -7.63 9.55 -16.28
C ASN A 266 -6.27 9.61 -16.99
N PHE A 267 -6.18 8.92 -18.13
CA PHE A 267 -4.92 8.75 -18.82
C PHE A 267 -4.45 10.08 -19.44
N SER A 268 -3.15 10.35 -19.37
CA SER A 268 -2.52 11.49 -20.04
C SER A 268 -1.06 11.19 -20.37
N TYR A 269 -0.49 11.85 -21.37
CA TYR A 269 0.92 11.69 -21.73
C TYR A 269 1.73 12.91 -21.26
N LYS A 270 2.73 12.70 -20.40
CA LYS A 270 3.62 13.75 -19.89
C LYS A 270 5.09 13.40 -20.13
N LYS A 271 5.96 14.41 -20.07
CA LYS A 271 7.40 14.26 -20.36
C LYS A 271 8.19 13.68 -19.18
N GLN A 272 7.76 13.94 -17.95
CA GLN A 272 8.51 13.64 -16.73
C GLN A 272 7.82 12.51 -15.95
N PRO A 273 8.58 11.68 -15.21
CA PRO A 273 8.00 10.76 -14.23
C PRO A 273 7.48 11.52 -13.00
N LEU A 274 6.79 10.81 -12.11
CA LEU A 274 6.48 11.29 -10.76
C LEU A 274 7.68 11.04 -9.84
N LYS A 275 7.91 11.92 -8.85
CA LYS A 275 8.95 11.68 -7.83
C LYS A 275 8.35 11.54 -6.43
N LEU A 276 8.99 10.68 -5.64
CA LEU A 276 8.59 10.43 -4.26
C LEU A 276 8.66 11.74 -3.46
N GLY A 277 7.59 12.06 -2.75
CA GLY A 277 7.48 13.28 -1.92
C GLY A 277 6.98 14.53 -2.65
N GLU A 278 6.70 14.48 -3.96
CA GLU A 278 6.13 15.63 -4.70
C GLU A 278 4.64 15.88 -4.41
N LEU A 279 3.94 14.95 -3.75
CA LEU A 279 2.55 15.17 -3.33
C LEU A 279 2.48 16.27 -2.26
N GLN A 280 1.42 17.07 -2.31
CA GLN A 280 1.15 18.03 -1.23
C GLN A 280 0.55 17.33 0.00
N GLY A 281 -0.22 16.26 -0.20
CA GLY A 281 -0.92 15.59 0.89
C GLY A 281 -1.88 14.50 0.44
N ASN A 282 -2.81 14.15 1.32
CA ASN A 282 -3.91 13.24 1.01
C ASN A 282 -5.19 13.77 1.64
N HIS A 283 -6.29 13.64 0.91
CA HIS A 283 -7.63 13.84 1.39
C HIS A 283 -8.20 12.51 1.88
N PHE A 284 -8.81 12.51 3.06
CA PHE A 284 -9.33 11.33 3.72
C PHE A 284 -10.83 11.45 3.88
N THR A 285 -11.56 10.39 3.55
CA THR A 285 -12.94 10.17 4.00
C THR A 285 -12.92 8.97 4.95
N VAL A 286 -13.23 9.22 6.22
CA VAL A 286 -13.17 8.21 7.28
C VAL A 286 -14.53 8.09 7.93
N THR A 287 -15.08 6.88 7.94
CA THR A 287 -16.29 6.54 8.68
C THR A 287 -15.89 5.82 9.96
N LEU A 288 -16.34 6.35 11.09
CA LEU A 288 -16.20 5.77 12.42
C LEU A 288 -17.55 5.26 12.88
N PHE A 289 -17.55 4.14 13.59
CA PHE A 289 -18.76 3.58 14.20
C PHE A 289 -18.71 3.78 15.71
N PRO A 290 -19.10 4.97 16.20
CA PRO A 290 -19.30 5.17 17.62
C PRO A 290 -20.48 4.30 18.07
N GLY A 291 -20.42 3.74 19.27
CA GLY A 291 -21.56 3.05 19.87
C GLY A 291 -22.70 4.03 20.22
N HIS A 292 -23.25 3.94 21.43
CA HIS A 292 -24.45 4.71 21.81
C HIS A 292 -24.23 6.22 22.09
N VAL A 293 -23.09 6.82 21.73
CA VAL A 293 -22.60 8.10 22.28
C VAL A 293 -21.78 8.82 21.18
N LEU A 294 -21.92 10.10 20.78
CA LEU A 294 -22.45 11.33 21.40
C LEU A 294 -22.74 12.42 20.32
N PHE A 295 -23.54 13.43 20.70
CA PHE A 295 -23.47 14.79 20.16
C PHE A 295 -22.17 15.47 20.64
N LEU A 296 -21.14 15.49 19.79
CA LEU A 296 -19.89 16.22 20.07
C LEU A 296 -19.71 17.35 19.06
N ASP A 297 -19.31 18.53 19.51
CA ASP A 297 -18.89 19.64 18.64
C ASP A 297 -17.50 19.35 18.09
N LEU A 298 -17.45 18.51 17.04
CA LEU A 298 -16.21 18.04 16.41
C LEU A 298 -15.34 19.17 15.88
N GLN A 299 -15.91 20.34 15.58
CA GLN A 299 -15.11 21.52 15.22
C GLN A 299 -14.16 21.93 16.36
N LYS A 300 -14.60 21.85 17.63
CA LYS A 300 -13.74 22.15 18.78
C LYS A 300 -12.64 21.13 18.99
N CYS A 301 -12.88 19.87 18.63
CA CYS A 301 -11.91 18.78 18.77
C CYS A 301 -10.82 18.84 17.69
N VAL A 302 -11.18 19.22 16.46
CA VAL A 302 -10.26 19.17 15.30
C VAL A 302 -9.54 20.50 15.06
N ARG A 303 -10.12 21.65 15.47
CA ARG A 303 -9.54 22.98 15.24
C ARG A 303 -8.13 23.18 15.81
N PRO A 304 -7.77 22.68 17.00
CA PRO A 304 -6.40 22.72 17.53
C PRO A 304 -5.41 21.82 16.77
N GLY A 305 -5.89 20.95 15.89
CA GLY A 305 -5.07 19.92 15.24
C GLY A 305 -4.80 18.72 16.15
N PHE A 306 -3.76 17.95 15.82
CA PHE A 306 -3.37 16.74 16.54
C PHE A 306 -1.83 16.60 16.57
N LEU A 307 -1.33 15.77 17.48
CA LEU A 307 0.10 15.46 17.58
C LEU A 307 0.56 14.63 16.38
N ASN A 308 1.59 15.10 15.69
CA ASN A 308 2.05 14.49 14.45
C ASN A 308 2.97 13.28 14.67
N CYS A 309 2.60 12.37 15.59
CA CYS A 309 3.38 11.19 15.95
C CYS A 309 3.57 10.23 14.76
N PRO A 310 4.82 9.96 14.32
CA PRO A 310 5.07 8.92 13.35
C PRO A 310 4.73 7.52 13.88
N LYS A 311 4.19 6.68 12.99
CA LYS A 311 3.98 5.26 13.31
C LYS A 311 5.31 4.55 13.48
N CYS A 312 5.46 3.83 14.59
CA CYS A 312 6.61 2.99 14.87
C CYS A 312 6.22 1.50 14.76
N PRO A 313 6.68 0.76 13.74
CA PRO A 313 6.35 -0.65 13.56
C PRO A 313 6.97 -1.61 14.60
N GLY A 314 7.74 -1.11 15.59
CA GLY A 314 8.11 -1.86 16.78
C GLY A 314 9.61 -1.92 17.09
N PHE A 315 9.93 -2.64 18.18
CA PHE A 315 11.27 -2.76 18.77
C PHE A 315 12.25 -3.65 17.98
N GLY A 316 13.53 -3.47 18.29
CA GLY A 316 14.66 -4.16 17.66
C GLY A 316 15.55 -3.26 16.78
N CYS A 317 15.29 -1.96 16.82
CA CYS A 317 15.94 -0.97 15.97
C CYS A 317 17.26 -0.44 16.57
N THR A 318 17.37 -0.46 17.90
CA THR A 318 18.56 -0.08 18.68
C THR A 318 19.75 -1.00 18.37
N ALA A 319 19.50 -2.32 18.26
CA ALA A 319 20.53 -3.32 17.99
C ALA A 319 21.32 -3.03 16.70
N ILE A 320 20.69 -2.47 15.66
CA ILE A 320 21.40 -2.06 14.43
C ILE A 320 22.37 -0.91 14.75
N LEU A 321 21.91 0.11 15.49
CA LEU A 321 22.70 1.29 15.82
C LEU A 321 23.85 0.97 16.80
N GLN A 322 23.62 0.03 17.71
CA GLN A 322 24.60 -0.49 18.66
C GLN A 322 25.61 -1.47 18.04
N ASN A 323 25.48 -1.82 16.74
CA ASN A 323 26.24 -2.88 16.08
C ASN A 323 26.08 -4.28 16.72
N ASN A 324 24.97 -4.54 17.43
CA ASN A 324 24.64 -5.85 17.96
C ASN A 324 23.99 -6.75 16.88
N TRP A 325 24.78 -7.18 15.92
CA TRP A 325 24.30 -7.92 14.74
C TRP A 325 23.68 -9.28 15.06
N LYS A 326 24.09 -9.92 16.17
CA LYS A 326 23.47 -11.18 16.61
C LYS A 326 22.03 -10.94 17.05
N GLU A 327 21.82 -9.91 17.86
CA GLU A 327 20.48 -9.54 18.31
C GLU A 327 19.59 -9.10 17.15
N VAL A 328 20.13 -8.39 16.14
CA VAL A 328 19.37 -8.06 14.90
C VAL A 328 18.82 -9.32 14.22
N VAL A 329 19.62 -10.38 14.13
CA VAL A 329 19.18 -11.66 13.54
C VAL A 329 18.09 -12.29 14.41
N ASP A 330 18.27 -12.30 15.73
CA ASP A 330 17.31 -12.88 16.66
C ASP A 330 15.98 -12.11 16.65
N LEU A 331 16.00 -10.78 16.64
CA LEU A 331 14.79 -9.97 16.55
C LEU A 331 13.98 -10.24 15.27
N ILE A 332 14.66 -10.60 14.18
CA ILE A 332 14.02 -10.90 12.89
C ILE A 332 13.56 -12.36 12.82
N LEU A 333 14.32 -13.33 13.35
CA LEU A 333 14.10 -14.76 13.10
C LEU A 333 13.65 -15.57 14.32
N LYS A 334 13.70 -15.01 15.53
CA LYS A 334 13.26 -15.71 16.74
C LYS A 334 11.73 -15.84 16.76
N PRO A 335 11.19 -17.01 17.15
CA PRO A 335 9.76 -17.16 17.42
C PRO A 335 9.30 -16.12 18.44
N ARG A 336 8.12 -15.54 18.21
CA ARG A 336 7.52 -14.54 19.09
C ARG A 336 6.01 -14.73 19.17
N PRO A 337 5.40 -14.43 20.33
CA PRO A 337 3.95 -14.45 20.46
C PRO A 337 3.33 -13.30 19.65
N GLY A 338 2.20 -13.55 19.01
CA GLY A 338 1.43 -12.53 18.29
C GLY A 338 0.86 -12.99 16.95
N ALA A 339 0.06 -12.11 16.33
CA ALA A 339 -0.59 -12.33 15.03
C ALA A 339 0.41 -12.28 13.86
N GLU A 340 1.21 -13.35 13.73
CA GLU A 340 2.04 -13.59 12.56
C GLU A 340 1.36 -14.52 11.55
N LYS A 341 1.75 -14.40 10.29
CA LYS A 341 1.30 -15.34 9.26
C LYS A 341 1.87 -16.71 9.57
N GLY A 342 1.05 -17.77 9.54
CA GLY A 342 1.48 -19.12 9.96
C GLY A 342 2.72 -19.68 9.26
N TYR A 343 3.03 -19.24 8.03
CA TYR A 343 4.29 -19.63 7.37
C TYR A 343 5.54 -18.97 7.96
N LEU A 344 5.43 -17.77 8.54
CA LEU A 344 6.52 -17.10 9.26
C LEU A 344 6.80 -17.82 10.58
N VAL A 345 5.74 -18.20 11.30
CA VAL A 345 5.86 -18.99 12.54
C VAL A 345 6.67 -20.27 12.27
N LYS A 346 6.25 -21.07 11.28
CA LYS A 346 6.97 -22.30 10.87
C LYS A 346 8.42 -22.04 10.45
N CYS A 347 8.69 -20.92 9.79
CA CYS A 347 10.05 -20.54 9.40
C CYS A 347 10.93 -20.21 10.62
N ARG A 348 10.39 -19.46 11.58
CA ARG A 348 11.09 -19.05 12.82
C ARG A 348 11.32 -20.24 13.75
N GLU A 349 10.34 -21.12 13.88
CA GLU A 349 10.48 -22.38 14.63
C GLU A 349 11.57 -23.28 14.03
N GLU A 350 11.58 -23.43 12.71
CA GLU A 350 12.62 -24.19 12.02
C GLU A 350 14.02 -23.58 12.22
N TRP A 351 14.12 -22.24 12.14
CA TRP A 351 15.36 -21.52 12.44
C TRP A 351 15.81 -21.72 13.90
N ALA A 352 14.91 -21.59 14.87
CA ALA A 352 15.22 -21.79 16.28
C ALA A 352 15.73 -23.21 16.57
N ARG A 353 15.16 -24.22 15.89
CA ARG A 353 15.52 -25.63 16.07
C ARG A 353 16.83 -26.03 15.38
N SER A 354 16.98 -25.70 14.10
CA SER A 354 18.09 -26.21 13.28
C SER A 354 19.25 -25.23 13.18
N GLN A 355 18.97 -23.93 13.34
CA GLN A 355 19.89 -22.84 13.02
C GLN A 355 20.45 -22.97 11.57
N ASP A 356 19.73 -23.64 10.67
CA ASP A 356 20.09 -23.87 9.27
C ASP A 356 19.30 -22.89 8.37
N PRO A 357 19.97 -21.93 7.70
CA PRO A 357 19.29 -20.96 6.86
C PRO A 357 18.49 -21.60 5.71
N GLU A 358 19.02 -22.66 5.10
CA GLU A 358 18.42 -23.38 3.98
C GLU A 358 17.18 -24.16 4.40
N ALA A 359 17.23 -24.81 5.57
CA ALA A 359 16.07 -25.49 6.15
C ALA A 359 14.92 -24.52 6.44
N ALA A 360 15.21 -23.38 7.07
CA ALA A 360 14.22 -22.35 7.35
C ALA A 360 13.64 -21.73 6.07
N LEU A 361 14.48 -21.46 5.06
CA LEU A 361 14.06 -20.93 3.76
C LEU A 361 13.05 -21.82 3.02
N LYS A 362 13.11 -23.15 3.22
CA LYS A 362 12.16 -24.09 2.61
C LYS A 362 10.74 -23.94 3.19
N LYS A 363 10.59 -23.38 4.40
CA LYS A 363 9.29 -23.13 5.04
C LYS A 363 8.59 -21.87 4.51
N LEU A 364 9.31 -21.00 3.79
CA LEU A 364 8.76 -19.75 3.25
C LEU A 364 8.16 -19.95 1.85
N PRO A 365 6.83 -19.77 1.67
CA PRO A 365 6.21 -19.82 0.34
C PRO A 365 6.64 -18.61 -0.51
N VAL A 366 6.85 -17.45 0.13
CA VAL A 366 7.32 -16.22 -0.51
C VAL A 366 8.69 -15.87 0.06
N LYS A 367 9.73 -16.19 -0.70
CA LYS A 367 11.12 -15.96 -0.27
C LYS A 367 11.55 -14.49 -0.38
N ARG A 368 10.80 -13.63 -1.09
CA ARG A 368 11.05 -12.19 -1.22
C ARG A 368 10.50 -11.36 -0.04
N CYS A 369 10.59 -11.88 1.17
CA CYS A 369 10.35 -11.17 2.44
C CYS A 369 11.68 -10.86 3.13
N VAL A 370 11.64 -10.08 4.20
CA VAL A 370 12.84 -9.70 4.97
C VAL A 370 13.53 -10.95 5.53
N GLU A 371 12.77 -11.84 6.16
CA GLU A 371 13.26 -13.10 6.73
C GLU A 371 13.93 -13.95 5.65
N GLY A 372 13.28 -14.11 4.51
CA GLY A 372 13.83 -14.88 3.39
C GLY A 372 15.08 -14.23 2.78
N GLN A 373 15.19 -12.91 2.75
CA GLN A 373 16.40 -12.21 2.28
C GLN A 373 17.55 -12.38 3.27
N LEU A 374 17.28 -12.23 4.57
CA LEU A 374 18.26 -12.44 5.62
C LEU A 374 18.79 -13.88 5.61
N LEU A 375 17.89 -14.87 5.58
CA LEU A 375 18.28 -16.29 5.53
C LEU A 375 19.09 -16.62 4.28
N ARG A 376 18.75 -16.05 3.10
CA ARG A 376 19.58 -16.19 1.90
C ARG A 376 20.96 -15.56 2.08
N GLY A 377 21.04 -14.44 2.78
CA GLY A 377 22.31 -13.82 3.13
C GLY A 377 23.15 -14.70 4.04
N LEU A 378 22.53 -15.26 5.08
CA LEU A 378 23.19 -16.14 6.04
C LEU A 378 23.66 -17.45 5.39
N ALA A 379 22.87 -18.04 4.48
CA ALA A 379 23.26 -19.17 3.64
C ALA A 379 24.51 -18.86 2.81
N LYS A 380 24.54 -17.68 2.17
CA LYS A 380 25.60 -17.30 1.24
C LYS A 380 26.91 -16.85 1.91
N TYR A 381 26.81 -16.12 3.02
CA TYR A 381 27.96 -15.45 3.65
C TYR A 381 28.32 -16.02 5.02
N GLY A 382 27.51 -16.94 5.55
CA GLY A 382 27.69 -17.55 6.87
C GLY A 382 27.27 -16.62 8.02
N LYS A 383 27.12 -17.22 9.21
CA LYS A 383 26.69 -16.54 10.44
C LYS A 383 27.75 -15.59 11.03
N ASN A 384 29.00 -15.70 10.57
CA ASN A 384 30.09 -14.84 11.04
C ASN A 384 30.14 -13.49 10.29
N ASN A 385 29.47 -13.36 9.14
CA ASN A 385 29.40 -12.13 8.35
C ASN A 385 27.95 -11.63 8.21
N ILE A 386 27.31 -11.39 9.36
CA ILE A 386 25.91 -10.95 9.45
C ILE A 386 25.70 -9.62 8.74
N ILE A 387 26.66 -8.69 8.79
CA ILE A 387 26.54 -7.37 8.16
C ILE A 387 26.32 -7.51 6.65
N THR A 388 27.12 -8.36 5.99
CA THR A 388 27.01 -8.60 4.55
C THR A 388 25.75 -9.41 4.23
N ALA A 389 25.38 -10.38 5.07
CA ALA A 389 24.14 -11.14 4.95
C ALA A 389 22.89 -10.25 5.05
N PHE A 390 22.84 -9.37 6.05
CA PHE A 390 21.77 -8.40 6.22
C PHE A 390 21.72 -7.41 5.05
N GLY A 391 22.86 -7.08 4.45
CA GLY A 391 22.98 -6.25 3.25
C GLY A 391 22.23 -6.76 2.01
N LEU A 392 21.83 -8.04 1.94
CA LEU A 392 20.94 -8.53 0.86
C LEU A 392 19.52 -7.95 0.95
N ILE A 393 19.09 -7.50 2.14
CA ILE A 393 17.81 -6.85 2.30
C ILE A 393 17.87 -5.50 1.56
N PRO A 394 16.87 -5.16 0.72
CA PRO A 394 16.79 -3.88 0.04
C PRO A 394 16.99 -2.73 1.01
N ARG A 395 17.78 -1.75 0.60
CA ARG A 395 18.19 -0.61 1.44
C ARG A 395 17.01 0.06 2.16
N ASN A 396 15.89 0.29 1.45
CA ASN A 396 14.71 0.94 2.04
C ASN A 396 14.16 0.15 3.23
N ASN A 397 14.05 -1.18 3.13
CA ASN A 397 13.58 -2.03 4.22
C ASN A 397 14.54 -1.99 5.42
N ARG A 398 15.86 -1.93 5.17
CA ARG A 398 16.87 -1.79 6.24
C ARG A 398 16.74 -0.44 6.96
N LEU A 399 16.56 0.64 6.19
CA LEU A 399 16.41 1.98 6.73
C LEU A 399 15.13 2.15 7.56
N MET A 400 14.06 1.42 7.24
CA MET A 400 12.82 1.46 8.02
C MET A 400 13.04 1.17 9.51
N TYR A 401 13.95 0.25 9.86
CA TYR A 401 14.27 -0.06 11.26
C TYR A 401 14.90 1.13 11.99
N ILE A 402 15.97 1.70 11.45
CA ILE A 402 16.66 2.82 12.11
C ILE A 402 15.79 4.09 12.14
N HIS A 403 14.96 4.32 11.13
CA HIS A 403 13.99 5.43 11.13
C HIS A 403 12.84 5.21 12.11
N SER A 404 12.43 3.96 12.39
CA SER A 404 11.46 3.70 13.45
C SER A 404 12.03 3.95 14.84
N TYR A 405 13.33 3.74 15.07
CA TYR A 405 13.98 4.19 16.31
C TYR A 405 13.95 5.72 16.45
N GLN A 406 14.33 6.47 15.40
CA GLN A 406 14.22 7.93 15.42
C GLN A 406 12.79 8.39 15.74
N SER A 407 11.79 7.71 15.16
CA SER A 407 10.38 7.98 15.39
C SER A 407 9.95 7.71 16.84
N TYR A 408 10.46 6.64 17.45
CA TYR A 408 10.22 6.31 18.86
C TYR A 408 10.79 7.37 19.80
N VAL A 409 12.07 7.73 19.63
CA VAL A 409 12.70 8.80 20.42
C VAL A 409 11.92 10.11 20.25
N TRP A 410 11.55 10.47 19.03
CA TRP A 410 10.75 11.67 18.75
C TRP A 410 9.40 11.66 19.45
N ASN A 411 8.66 10.54 19.42
CA ASN A 411 7.37 10.42 20.10
C ASN A 411 7.51 10.65 21.61
N CYS A 412 8.49 10.01 22.24
CA CYS A 412 8.78 10.20 23.66
C CYS A 412 9.14 11.64 23.99
N MET A 413 9.99 12.29 23.18
CA MET A 413 10.42 13.67 23.41
C MET A 413 9.30 14.69 23.17
N VAL A 414 8.44 14.45 22.18
CA VAL A 414 7.24 15.29 21.98
C VAL A 414 6.27 15.12 23.15
N SER A 415 6.05 13.90 23.64
CA SER A 415 5.22 13.69 24.84
C SER A 415 5.78 14.42 26.07
N LYS A 416 7.10 14.38 26.30
CA LYS A 416 7.77 15.15 27.36
C LYS A 416 7.65 16.66 27.15
N ARG A 417 7.82 17.14 25.91
CA ARG A 417 7.67 18.56 25.55
C ARG A 417 6.26 19.06 25.81
N MET A 418 5.25 18.25 25.46
CA MET A 418 3.86 18.59 25.70
C MET A 418 3.52 18.64 27.19
N GLU A 419 4.08 17.73 27.98
CA GLU A 419 3.92 17.72 29.44
C GLU A 419 4.57 18.94 30.12
N ALA A 420 5.78 19.32 29.67
CA ALA A 420 6.54 20.38 30.30
C ALA A 420 6.00 21.80 30.01
N PHE A 421 5.57 22.09 28.77
CA PHE A 421 5.18 23.45 28.39
C PHE A 421 3.84 23.59 27.67
N GLY A 422 3.11 22.49 27.45
CA GLY A 422 1.80 22.52 26.81
C GLY A 422 1.82 23.07 25.39
N LEU A 423 0.73 23.74 25.00
CA LEU A 423 0.46 24.21 23.63
C LEU A 423 1.00 25.63 23.33
N ARG A 424 1.97 26.10 24.10
CA ARG A 424 2.64 27.39 23.86
C ARG A 424 4.00 27.15 23.24
N ALA A 425 4.42 28.01 22.31
CA ALA A 425 5.82 28.11 21.95
C ALA A 425 6.59 28.74 23.13
N VAL A 426 7.79 28.25 23.40
CA VAL A 426 8.63 28.74 24.50
C VAL A 426 10.05 29.00 24.02
N GLU A 427 10.80 29.78 24.78
CA GLU A 427 12.25 29.94 24.56
C GLU A 427 12.94 28.58 24.50
N GLY A 428 13.81 28.41 23.51
CA GLY A 428 14.54 27.17 23.27
C GLY A 428 13.85 26.15 22.38
N ASP A 429 12.57 26.35 22.03
CA ASP A 429 11.92 25.58 20.97
C ASP A 429 12.61 25.83 19.61
N LEU A 430 12.43 24.89 18.66
CA LEU A 430 12.96 25.03 17.31
C LEU A 430 11.84 25.40 16.33
N VAL A 431 12.14 26.27 15.37
CA VAL A 431 11.29 26.57 14.21
C VAL A 431 12.09 26.44 12.91
N LEU A 432 11.41 26.25 11.77
CA LEU A 432 12.05 26.23 10.46
C LEU A 432 11.99 27.61 9.80
N ARG A 433 13.15 28.17 9.45
CA ARG A 433 13.30 29.34 8.56
C ARG A 433 13.80 28.86 7.20
N GLY A 434 12.88 28.68 6.26
CA GLY A 434 13.16 27.97 5.01
C GLY A 434 13.47 26.50 5.29
N SER A 435 14.69 26.06 5.01
CA SER A 435 15.16 24.69 5.28
C SER A 435 15.99 24.54 6.56
N SER A 436 16.34 25.64 7.23
CA SER A 436 17.24 25.64 8.40
C SER A 436 16.45 25.77 9.70
N ALA A 437 16.82 24.97 10.70
CA ALA A 437 16.24 25.09 12.04
C ALA A 437 16.87 26.23 12.83
N HIS A 438 16.06 26.91 13.63
CA HIS A 438 16.44 28.05 14.45
C HIS A 438 15.86 27.90 15.86
N VAL A 439 16.67 28.17 16.88
CA VAL A 439 16.26 28.17 18.29
C VAL A 439 15.55 29.48 18.60
N LEU A 440 14.34 29.44 19.17
CA LEU A 440 13.59 30.63 19.55
C LEU A 440 14.19 31.30 20.80
N SER A 441 14.35 32.63 20.75
CA SER A 441 14.51 33.45 21.96
C SER A 441 13.16 33.66 22.66
N ALA A 442 13.16 34.19 23.89
CA ALA A 442 11.92 34.52 24.61
C ALA A 442 11.00 35.47 23.82
N ASP A 443 11.55 36.55 23.26
CA ASP A 443 10.80 37.54 22.47
C ASP A 443 10.24 36.96 21.14
N GLU A 444 10.94 35.99 20.55
CA GLU A 444 10.47 35.32 19.34
C GLU A 444 9.38 34.30 19.65
N ALA A 445 9.49 33.58 20.78
CA ALA A 445 8.52 32.58 21.20
C ALA A 445 7.11 33.15 21.36
N GLU A 446 6.97 34.39 21.84
CA GLU A 446 5.66 35.07 21.97
C GLU A 446 4.97 35.32 20.63
N LYS A 447 5.75 35.41 19.53
CA LYS A 447 5.24 35.68 18.18
C LYS A 447 4.92 34.41 17.40
N HIS A 448 5.32 33.25 17.92
CA HIS A 448 5.16 31.97 17.26
C HIS A 448 4.03 31.15 17.84
N SER A 449 3.41 30.34 16.98
CA SER A 449 2.45 29.33 17.41
C SER A 449 3.17 28.00 17.65
N VAL A 450 2.62 27.16 18.52
CA VAL A 450 3.01 25.74 18.66
C VAL A 450 2.96 24.97 17.33
N HIS A 451 2.18 25.44 16.33
CA HIS A 451 2.16 24.88 14.98
C HIS A 451 3.44 25.14 14.16
N ASP A 452 4.23 26.14 14.55
CA ASP A 452 5.53 26.45 13.93
C ASP A 452 6.66 25.62 14.50
N VAL A 453 6.47 25.10 15.72
CA VAL A 453 7.48 24.37 16.46
C VAL A 453 7.77 23.02 15.81
N VAL A 454 9.05 22.72 15.66
CA VAL A 454 9.57 21.45 15.17
C VAL A 454 10.42 20.77 16.24
N MET A 455 10.46 19.45 16.20
CA MET A 455 11.32 18.62 17.02
C MET A 455 12.21 17.76 16.12
N PRO A 456 13.48 17.53 16.49
CA PRO A 456 14.41 16.79 15.66
C PRO A 456 14.18 15.28 15.79
N LEU A 457 14.22 14.58 14.65
CA LEU A 457 14.57 13.17 14.59
C LEU A 457 16.08 13.08 14.84
N PRO A 458 16.54 12.30 15.84
CA PRO A 458 17.93 12.36 16.29
C PRO A 458 18.90 11.95 15.18
N GLY A 459 19.99 12.69 15.03
CA GLY A 459 20.99 12.48 13.99
C GLY A 459 22.19 13.42 14.12
N PHE A 460 23.17 13.27 13.22
CA PHE A 460 24.43 14.02 13.28
C PHE A 460 24.38 15.42 12.64
N ASP A 461 23.27 15.77 11.95
CA ASP A 461 23.08 17.02 11.19
C ASP A 461 21.82 17.75 11.65
N VAL A 462 21.55 17.72 12.96
CA VAL A 462 20.43 18.43 13.59
C VAL A 462 20.89 19.17 14.85
N ILE A 463 20.19 20.25 15.17
CA ILE A 463 20.27 20.91 16.47
C ILE A 463 19.11 20.43 17.36
N TYR A 464 19.32 20.49 18.66
CA TYR A 464 18.32 20.11 19.66
C TYR A 464 17.77 21.35 20.38
N PRO A 465 16.52 21.29 20.89
CA PRO A 465 15.98 22.37 21.72
C PRO A 465 16.88 22.65 22.93
N THR A 466 17.00 23.91 23.34
CA THR A 466 17.94 24.31 24.42
C THR A 466 17.35 24.21 25.83
N HIS A 467 16.03 24.05 25.95
CA HIS A 467 15.36 23.81 27.23
C HIS A 467 15.46 22.34 27.68
N SER A 468 14.87 21.99 28.83
CA SER A 468 14.98 20.66 29.49
C SER A 468 14.76 19.44 28.59
N VAL A 469 13.90 19.52 27.57
CA VAL A 469 13.66 18.40 26.63
C VAL A 469 14.90 18.05 25.81
N GLY A 470 15.79 19.00 25.53
CA GLY A 470 17.08 18.73 24.88
C GLY A 470 17.95 17.79 25.69
N GLY A 471 18.01 17.99 27.01
CA GLY A 471 18.64 17.03 27.95
C GLY A 471 17.95 15.65 27.90
N GLY A 472 16.62 15.63 27.79
CA GLY A 472 15.86 14.40 27.65
C GLY A 472 16.23 13.55 26.42
N TYR A 473 16.66 14.15 25.31
CA TYR A 473 17.22 13.40 24.17
C TYR A 473 18.53 12.73 24.54
N ARG A 474 19.45 13.46 25.20
CA ARG A 474 20.75 12.94 25.63
C ARG A 474 20.56 11.76 26.58
N ASP A 475 19.67 11.89 27.55
CA ASP A 475 19.38 10.82 28.52
C ASP A 475 18.84 9.56 27.83
N MET A 476 17.87 9.73 26.91
CA MET A 476 17.25 8.60 26.21
C MET A 476 18.22 7.90 25.27
N LEU A 477 19.02 8.65 24.50
CA LEU A 477 20.03 8.06 23.61
C LEU A 477 21.13 7.36 24.42
N SER A 478 21.58 7.98 25.52
CA SER A 478 22.62 7.40 26.38
C SER A 478 22.16 6.12 27.08
N ALA A 479 20.88 6.01 27.43
CA ALA A 479 20.28 4.78 27.97
C ALA A 479 20.33 3.61 26.97
N ASP A 480 20.40 3.91 25.67
CA ASP A 480 20.55 2.95 24.58
C ASP A 480 22.01 2.86 24.08
N ASP A 481 23.00 3.31 24.86
CA ASP A 481 24.42 3.33 24.51
C ASP A 481 24.74 4.12 23.21
N LEU A 482 23.93 5.15 22.91
CA LEU A 482 24.13 6.03 21.77
C LEU A 482 24.55 7.43 22.21
N ASP A 483 25.56 7.97 21.54
CA ASP A 483 26.03 9.34 21.77
C ASP A 483 25.31 10.33 20.84
N ILE A 484 24.59 11.28 21.44
CA ILE A 484 23.86 12.34 20.73
C ILE A 484 24.78 13.22 19.89
N ASP A 485 26.03 13.45 20.34
CA ASP A 485 27.00 14.31 19.66
C ASP A 485 27.72 13.55 18.51
N SER A 486 27.58 12.22 18.47
CA SER A 486 28.24 11.34 17.50
C SER A 486 27.29 10.26 16.96
N MET A 487 26.17 10.67 16.36
CA MET A 487 25.19 9.78 15.71
C MET A 487 25.66 9.20 14.36
N ARG A 488 26.98 9.12 14.13
CA ARG A 488 27.56 8.49 12.93
C ARG A 488 27.76 7.01 13.19
N HIS A 489 27.37 6.19 12.21
CA HIS A 489 27.50 4.75 12.30
C HIS A 489 28.72 4.25 11.50
N LYS A 490 29.38 3.19 11.99
CA LYS A 490 30.54 2.57 11.31
C LYS A 490 30.21 2.13 9.88
N VAL A 491 29.01 1.58 9.71
CA VAL A 491 28.43 1.29 8.40
C VAL A 491 27.66 2.52 7.90
N ARG A 492 28.15 3.14 6.82
CA ARG A 492 27.62 4.38 6.23
C ARG A 492 26.11 4.37 5.99
N ASP A 493 25.55 3.23 5.59
CA ASP A 493 24.12 3.09 5.32
C ASP A 493 23.24 3.38 6.55
N TYR A 494 23.77 3.24 7.76
CA TYR A 494 23.02 3.42 9.01
C TYR A 494 23.39 4.71 9.76
N SER A 495 24.21 5.57 9.15
CA SER A 495 24.47 6.91 9.69
C SER A 495 23.24 7.80 9.46
N LEU A 496 22.69 8.32 10.56
CA LEU A 496 21.46 9.10 10.54
C LEU A 496 21.77 10.59 10.55
N ALA A 497 21.48 11.30 9.46
CA ALA A 497 21.61 12.76 9.43
C ALA A 497 20.63 13.44 10.41
N GLY A 498 19.45 12.85 10.59
CA GLY A 498 18.35 13.48 11.30
C GLY A 498 17.49 14.33 10.36
N ALA A 499 16.39 14.84 10.88
CA ALA A 499 15.47 15.73 10.16
C ALA A 499 14.58 16.46 11.17
N TYR A 500 13.87 17.50 10.74
CA TYR A 500 12.93 18.22 11.59
C TYR A 500 11.49 17.86 11.25
N ARG A 501 10.66 17.71 12.27
CA ARG A 501 9.25 17.40 12.11
C ARG A 501 8.41 18.30 13.01
N ARG A 502 7.36 18.90 12.45
CA ARG A 502 6.39 19.70 13.21
C ARG A 502 5.71 18.86 14.28
N ILE A 503 5.57 19.42 15.48
CA ILE A 503 4.95 18.71 16.60
C ILE A 503 3.44 18.53 16.40
N LEU A 504 2.79 19.57 15.86
CA LEU A 504 1.36 19.58 15.58
C LEU A 504 1.10 19.59 14.08
N THR A 505 -0.03 19.00 13.69
CA THR A 505 -0.57 19.16 12.34
C THR A 505 -2.03 19.54 12.44
N ARG A 506 -2.41 20.58 11.68
CA ARG A 506 -3.79 21.02 11.55
C ARG A 506 -4.35 20.49 10.23
N PRO A 507 -5.42 19.68 10.25
CA PRO A 507 -6.10 19.29 9.02
C PRO A 507 -6.72 20.52 8.34
N SER A 508 -6.76 20.50 7.01
CA SER A 508 -7.57 21.44 6.21
C SER A 508 -8.84 20.74 5.70
N ASP A 509 -9.78 21.53 5.17
CA ASP A 509 -11.00 21.03 4.51
C ASP A 509 -11.82 20.07 5.37
N VAL A 510 -11.91 20.38 6.68
CA VAL A 510 -12.58 19.53 7.65
C VAL A 510 -14.09 19.66 7.52
N SER A 511 -14.76 18.57 7.18
CA SER A 511 -16.21 18.43 7.22
C SER A 511 -16.60 17.12 7.91
N TRP A 512 -17.80 17.04 8.45
CA TRP A 512 -18.28 15.87 9.16
C TRP A 512 -19.80 15.80 9.13
N GLU A 513 -20.34 14.58 9.15
CA GLU A 513 -21.76 14.32 9.21
C GLU A 513 -22.04 13.08 10.07
N LEU A 514 -23.19 13.09 10.75
CA LEU A 514 -23.70 11.94 11.48
C LEU A 514 -24.68 11.19 10.57
N ILE A 515 -24.34 9.96 10.24
CA ILE A 515 -25.15 9.07 9.40
C ILE A 515 -25.87 8.09 10.31
N GLN A 516 -27.17 7.90 10.09
CA GLN A 516 -27.94 6.86 10.76
C GLN A 516 -28.17 5.68 9.82
N TYR A 517 -28.01 4.46 10.33
CA TYR A 517 -28.08 3.23 9.55
C TYR A 517 -28.50 2.03 10.43
N ASP A 518 -29.01 0.97 9.79
CA ASP A 518 -29.45 -0.26 10.49
C ASP A 518 -28.54 -1.47 10.23
N ASP A 519 -27.97 -1.58 9.03
CA ASP A 519 -27.13 -2.73 8.64
C ASP A 519 -25.65 -2.33 8.57
N PRO A 520 -24.79 -2.83 9.48
CA PRO A 520 -23.35 -2.61 9.44
C PRO A 520 -22.68 -3.11 8.17
N ARG A 521 -23.31 -3.95 7.34
CA ARG A 521 -22.70 -4.45 6.10
C ARG A 521 -22.80 -3.46 4.95
N VAL A 522 -23.64 -2.44 5.06
CA VAL A 522 -23.87 -1.46 3.98
C VAL A 522 -22.72 -0.44 3.96
N PRO A 523 -22.06 -0.21 2.81
CA PRO A 523 -21.09 0.87 2.67
C PRO A 523 -21.75 2.24 2.86
N LEU A 524 -21.13 3.10 3.67
CA LEU A 524 -21.63 4.47 3.91
C LEU A 524 -20.87 5.53 3.09
N VAL A 525 -19.94 5.12 2.24
CA VAL A 525 -19.12 6.01 1.42
C VAL A 525 -19.28 5.63 -0.05
N HIS A 526 -19.62 6.61 -0.89
CA HIS A 526 -19.75 6.43 -2.33
C HIS A 526 -18.38 6.56 -3.00
N THR A 527 -17.82 5.43 -3.43
CA THR A 527 -16.49 5.34 -4.05
C THR A 527 -16.47 5.86 -5.50
N ASP A 528 -15.28 6.17 -6.01
CA ASP A 528 -15.10 6.66 -7.38
C ASP A 528 -15.56 5.64 -8.44
N VAL A 529 -15.30 4.34 -8.21
CA VAL A 529 -15.72 3.29 -9.14
C VAL A 529 -17.23 3.13 -9.16
N GLU A 530 -17.89 3.18 -8.00
CA GLU A 530 -19.35 3.15 -7.92
C GLU A 530 -19.97 4.34 -8.68
N LYS A 531 -19.41 5.54 -8.53
CA LYS A 531 -19.84 6.73 -9.29
C LYS A 531 -19.68 6.54 -10.80
N LEU A 532 -18.53 6.01 -11.24
CA LEU A 532 -18.26 5.72 -12.65
C LEU A 532 -19.20 4.69 -13.26
N GLU A 533 -19.58 3.69 -12.47
CA GLU A 533 -20.51 2.62 -12.88
C GLU A 533 -21.99 3.05 -12.73
N ASN A 534 -22.25 4.31 -12.36
CA ASN A 534 -23.57 4.86 -12.07
C ASN A 534 -24.34 4.04 -11.02
N ALA A 535 -23.63 3.49 -10.04
CA ALA A 535 -24.22 2.80 -8.91
C ALA A 535 -25.02 3.81 -8.04
N PRO A 536 -26.11 3.37 -7.40
CA PRO A 536 -26.89 4.24 -6.53
C PRO A 536 -26.05 4.70 -5.34
N ALA A 537 -26.14 5.99 -5.00
CA ALA A 537 -25.50 6.51 -3.81
C ALA A 537 -26.07 5.85 -2.52
N PRO A 538 -25.26 5.71 -1.46
CA PRO A 538 -25.74 5.23 -0.17
C PRO A 538 -26.92 6.08 0.33
N VAL A 539 -28.01 5.41 0.72
CA VAL A 539 -29.20 6.05 1.29
C VAL A 539 -29.07 6.05 2.80
N TYR A 540 -29.12 7.25 3.41
CA TYR A 540 -29.07 7.41 4.85
C TYR A 540 -30.48 7.44 5.44
N LEU A 541 -30.68 6.73 6.55
CA LEU A 541 -31.95 6.72 7.27
C LEU A 541 -32.10 8.04 8.05
N LYS A 542 -33.35 8.50 8.19
CA LYS A 542 -33.67 9.62 9.10
C LYS A 542 -33.57 9.19 10.57
N GLU A 543 -33.99 7.96 10.83
CA GLU A 543 -33.92 7.28 12.13
C GLU A 543 -33.38 5.87 11.88
N GLY A 544 -32.26 5.53 12.52
CA GLY A 544 -31.64 4.21 12.42
C GLY A 544 -31.14 3.71 13.78
N GLN A 545 -30.97 2.39 13.90
CA GLN A 545 -30.52 1.73 15.13
C GLN A 545 -29.09 2.17 15.51
N TYR A 546 -28.23 2.38 14.51
CA TYR A 546 -26.83 2.73 14.69
C TYR A 546 -26.53 4.13 14.15
N ARG A 547 -25.41 4.68 14.62
CA ARG A 547 -24.88 5.98 14.18
C ARG A 547 -23.44 5.81 13.74
N ALA A 548 -23.11 6.38 12.59
CA ALA A 548 -21.76 6.48 12.09
C ALA A 548 -21.35 7.95 12.01
N LEU A 549 -20.10 8.24 12.34
CA LEU A 549 -19.49 9.54 12.15
C LEU A 549 -18.64 9.50 10.89
N LYS A 550 -19.09 10.14 9.82
CA LYS A 550 -18.30 10.34 8.60
C LYS A 550 -17.56 11.66 8.69
N MET A 551 -16.24 11.63 8.50
CA MET A 551 -15.37 12.78 8.53
C MET A 551 -14.60 12.88 7.22
N GLU A 552 -14.44 14.09 6.71
CA GLU A 552 -13.59 14.40 5.56
C GLU A 552 -12.57 15.45 5.98
N PHE A 553 -11.30 15.26 5.62
CA PHE A 553 -10.22 16.20 5.92
C PHE A 553 -8.98 15.92 5.08
N SER A 554 -8.19 16.97 4.84
CA SER A 554 -6.93 16.91 4.12
C SER A 554 -5.74 17.00 5.08
N LEU A 555 -4.72 16.16 4.88
CA LEU A 555 -3.48 16.18 5.64
C LEU A 555 -2.27 16.34 4.70
N PRO A 556 -1.22 17.06 5.14
CA PRO A 556 0.02 17.16 4.39
C PRO A 556 0.75 15.80 4.31
N SER A 557 1.72 15.70 3.42
CA SER A 557 2.57 14.50 3.32
C SER A 557 3.25 14.16 4.65
N SER A 558 3.65 12.89 4.80
CA SER A 558 4.29 12.38 6.04
C SER A 558 3.44 12.52 7.32
N THR A 559 2.11 12.59 7.20
CA THR A 559 1.15 12.69 8.31
C THR A 559 0.20 11.49 8.31
N TYR A 560 -0.25 11.05 9.48
CA TYR A 560 -1.05 9.85 9.64
C TYR A 560 -2.48 10.18 10.07
N ALA A 561 -3.48 9.86 9.24
CA ALA A 561 -4.90 10.06 9.57
C ALA A 561 -5.34 9.32 10.83
N THR A 562 -4.71 8.19 11.18
CA THR A 562 -4.99 7.49 12.45
C THR A 562 -4.70 8.37 13.66
N MET A 563 -3.72 9.27 13.60
CA MET A 563 -3.43 10.18 14.72
C MET A 563 -4.46 11.31 14.84
N ALA A 564 -5.03 11.77 13.72
CA ALA A 564 -6.17 12.68 13.74
C ALA A 564 -7.41 12.01 14.34
N VAL A 565 -7.71 10.78 13.91
CA VAL A 565 -8.82 9.97 14.47
C VAL A 565 -8.59 9.68 15.96
N ARG A 566 -7.36 9.34 16.35
CA ARG A 566 -6.96 9.12 17.74
C ARG A 566 -7.27 10.35 18.61
N GLU A 567 -6.94 11.54 18.12
CA GLU A 567 -7.24 12.80 18.82
C GLU A 567 -8.74 13.03 18.99
N VAL A 568 -9.55 12.70 17.97
CA VAL A 568 -11.01 12.79 18.03
C VAL A 568 -11.60 11.78 19.03
N LEU A 569 -11.16 10.52 19.00
CA LEU A 569 -11.70 9.47 19.85
C LEU A 569 -11.14 9.50 21.30
N LYS A 570 -9.96 10.09 21.50
CA LYS A 570 -9.15 10.00 22.74
C LYS A 570 -8.91 8.56 23.19
N MET A 571 -8.67 7.68 22.22
CA MET A 571 -8.45 6.26 22.47
C MET A 571 -7.26 5.74 21.68
N ASP A 572 -6.68 4.64 22.15
CA ASP A 572 -5.61 3.95 21.44
C ASP A 572 -6.11 3.42 20.08
N THR A 573 -5.45 3.79 18.99
CA THR A 573 -5.79 3.37 17.62
C THR A 573 -4.87 2.26 17.08
N SER A 574 -4.06 1.65 17.95
CA SER A 574 -3.24 0.49 17.64
C SER A 574 -4.08 -0.67 17.14
N ILE A 575 -3.43 -1.53 16.35
CA ILE A 575 -4.06 -2.74 15.80
C ILE A 575 -4.58 -3.62 16.94
N LYS A 576 -3.85 -3.70 18.07
CA LYS A 576 -4.27 -4.45 19.25
C LYS A 576 -5.64 -3.96 19.74
N ASN A 577 -5.76 -2.66 20.02
CA ASN A 577 -7.00 -2.11 20.56
C ASN A 577 -8.16 -2.18 19.56
N GLN A 578 -7.91 -1.81 18.29
CA GLN A 578 -8.94 -1.84 17.24
C GLN A 578 -9.42 -3.25 16.92
N THR A 579 -8.56 -4.27 17.03
CA THR A 579 -9.00 -5.67 16.84
C THR A 579 -9.89 -6.13 17.98
N GLN A 580 -9.53 -5.81 19.23
CA GLN A 580 -10.35 -6.14 20.40
C GLN A 580 -11.74 -5.50 20.33
N LEU A 581 -11.81 -4.24 19.88
CA LEU A 581 -13.07 -3.52 19.69
C LEU A 581 -13.93 -4.15 18.60
N ASN A 582 -13.36 -4.51 17.46
CA ASN A 582 -14.07 -5.21 16.39
C ASN A 582 -14.67 -6.55 16.88
N SER A 583 -13.93 -7.33 17.68
CA SER A 583 -14.46 -8.59 18.24
C SER A 583 -15.59 -8.39 19.24
N SER A 584 -15.58 -7.29 20.00
CA SER A 584 -16.66 -6.98 20.95
C SER A 584 -17.90 -6.34 20.33
N TRP A 585 -17.80 -5.83 19.09
CA TRP A 585 -18.92 -5.16 18.41
C TRP A 585 -19.81 -6.12 17.63
N LEU A 586 -19.27 -7.30 17.27
CA LEU A 586 -19.97 -8.35 16.51
C LEU A 586 -20.64 -9.40 17.41
N ASN A 587 -20.37 -9.37 18.71
CA ASN A 587 -21.02 -10.16 19.75
C ASN A 587 -21.96 -9.27 20.55
#